data_AF-A0A1G5UQK7-F1
#
_entry.id   AF-A0A1G5UQK7-F1
#
_cell.length_a   1.000
_cell.length_b   1.000
_cell.length_c   1.000
_cell.angle_alpha   90.00
_cell.angle_beta   90.00
_cell.angle_gamma   90.00
#
_symmetry.space_group_name_H-M   'P 1'
#
loop_
_entity.id
_entity.type
_entity.pdbx_description
1 polymer ?
#
loop_
_entity_poly.entity_id
_entity_poly.type
_entity_poly.pdbx_seq_one_letter_code
_entity_poly.pdbx_strand_id
1 'polypeptide(L)'
;MSGLPKRLAGIALGASAFLSLAIPARADDFVAILTGGTSGVYYPMGVALSKIFTEKLSGTRPSVQATKASVENLNLVQAGKGELAFTLGDSLAAGWKGDEEVT
;
A
#
# COMPACT_ATOMS: atom_id res chain seq x y z
N MET A 1 -44.13 -36.90 -35.36
CA MET A 1 -43.56 -35.54 -35.50
C MET A 1 -44.21 -34.64 -34.46
N SER A 2 -43.75 -34.67 -33.20
CA SER A 2 -44.34 -33.82 -32.14
C SER A 2 -43.61 -32.47 -32.09
N GLY A 3 -44.40 -31.40 -32.14
CA GLY A 3 -43.91 -30.01 -32.15
C GLY A 3 -43.43 -29.56 -30.77
N LEU A 4 -42.23 -28.99 -30.75
CA LEU A 4 -41.62 -28.37 -29.57
C LEU A 4 -42.40 -27.09 -29.17
N PRO A 5 -42.82 -26.92 -27.90
CA PRO A 5 -43.64 -25.77 -27.50
C PRO A 5 -42.81 -24.48 -27.44
N LYS A 6 -43.29 -23.45 -28.17
CA LYS A 6 -42.73 -22.08 -28.31
C LYS A 6 -42.66 -21.24 -27.02
N ARG A 7 -42.84 -21.84 -25.84
CA ARG A 7 -42.87 -21.13 -24.53
C ARG A 7 -41.51 -21.00 -23.86
N LEU A 8 -40.48 -21.66 -24.36
CA LEU A 8 -39.11 -21.56 -23.82
C LEU A 8 -38.29 -20.41 -24.43
N ALA A 9 -38.74 -19.80 -25.53
CA ALA A 9 -38.02 -18.73 -26.22
C ALA A 9 -38.11 -17.35 -25.52
N GLY A 10 -39.03 -17.16 -24.57
CA GLY A 10 -39.30 -15.86 -23.94
C GLY A 10 -38.39 -15.50 -22.75
N ILE A 11 -37.64 -16.46 -22.19
CA ILE A 11 -36.82 -16.22 -20.99
C ILE A 11 -35.37 -15.86 -21.34
N ALA A 12 -34.92 -16.15 -22.57
CA ALA A 12 -33.54 -15.89 -22.99
C ALA A 12 -33.22 -14.42 -23.32
N LEU A 13 -34.23 -13.56 -23.52
CA LEU A 13 -34.05 -12.15 -23.91
C LEU A 13 -33.94 -11.18 -22.72
N GLY A 14 -34.32 -11.60 -21.51
CA GLY A 14 -34.28 -10.73 -20.31
C GLY A 14 -32.93 -10.72 -19.58
N ALA A 15 -32.07 -11.72 -19.82
CA ALA A 15 -30.82 -11.90 -19.07
C ALA A 15 -29.62 -11.10 -19.65
N SER A 16 -29.75 -10.52 -20.84
CA SER A 16 -28.63 -9.83 -21.52
C SER A 16 -28.46 -8.34 -21.14
N ALA A 17 -29.34 -7.76 -20.32
CA ALA A 17 -29.27 -6.34 -19.96
C ALA A 17 -28.40 -6.02 -18.73
N PHE A 18 -27.83 -7.04 -18.06
CA PHE A 18 -26.94 -6.85 -16.89
C PHE A 18 -25.45 -6.86 -17.24
N LEU A 19 -25.09 -6.71 -18.52
CA LEU A 19 -23.70 -6.70 -18.93
C LEU A 19 -23.07 -5.31 -18.70
N SER A 20 -22.37 -5.21 -17.56
CA SER A 20 -21.13 -4.42 -17.40
C SER A 20 -21.25 -2.92 -17.14
N LEU A 21 -21.80 -2.54 -15.98
CA LEU A 21 -21.29 -1.36 -15.27
C LEU A 21 -20.06 -1.79 -14.45
N ALA A 22 -18.89 -1.85 -15.09
CA ALA A 22 -17.63 -2.07 -14.37
C ALA A 22 -17.31 -0.80 -13.57
N ILE A 23 -17.62 -0.82 -12.27
CA ILE A 23 -17.16 0.22 -11.34
C ILE A 23 -15.66 -0.04 -11.12
N PRO A 24 -14.77 0.93 -11.40
CA PRO A 24 -13.35 0.74 -11.14
C PRO A 24 -13.15 0.52 -9.63
N ALA A 25 -12.61 -0.65 -9.27
CA ALA A 25 -12.14 -0.87 -7.92
C ALA A 25 -10.93 0.05 -7.69
N ARG A 26 -11.04 1.00 -6.76
CA ARG A 26 -9.91 1.79 -6.28
C ARG A 26 -9.27 1.03 -5.13
N ALA A 27 -8.04 0.55 -5.35
CA ALA A 27 -7.20 0.05 -4.27
C ALA A 27 -6.61 1.24 -3.52
N ASP A 28 -6.51 1.11 -2.20
CA ASP A 28 -5.80 2.10 -1.40
C ASP A 28 -4.29 1.89 -1.56
N ASP A 29 -3.53 2.98 -1.60
CA ASP A 29 -2.08 2.96 -1.61
C ASP A 29 -1.56 2.67 -0.20
N PHE A 30 -0.75 1.62 -0.05
CA PHE A 30 -0.11 1.31 1.21
C PHE A 30 1.06 2.25 1.47
N VAL A 31 1.19 2.74 2.70
CA VAL A 31 2.29 3.64 3.10
C VAL A 31 2.90 3.10 4.39
N ALA A 32 3.84 2.17 4.27
CA ALA A 32 4.65 1.67 5.36
C ALA A 32 5.71 2.71 5.76
N ILE A 33 5.60 3.19 6.99
CA ILE A 33 6.47 4.16 7.62
C ILE A 33 7.47 3.40 8.50
N LEU A 34 8.71 3.29 8.03
CA LEU A 34 9.80 2.58 8.70
C LEU A 34 10.47 3.51 9.73
N THR A 35 10.56 3.04 10.98
CA THR A 35 10.93 3.89 12.13
C THR A 35 12.20 3.42 12.83
N GLY A 36 12.10 2.99 14.08
CA GLY A 36 13.15 2.41 14.90
C GLY A 36 12.48 1.61 16.00
N GLY A 37 13.22 1.25 17.05
CA GLY A 37 12.61 0.59 18.21
C GLY A 37 11.45 1.40 18.80
N THR A 38 10.46 0.73 19.37
CA THR A 38 9.25 1.36 19.94
C THR A 38 9.52 2.34 21.09
N SER A 39 10.69 2.21 21.74
CA SER A 39 11.19 3.12 22.77
C SER A 39 11.97 4.33 22.23
N GLY A 40 12.29 4.35 20.93
CA GLY A 40 13.03 5.41 20.27
C GLY A 40 12.13 6.55 19.78
N VAL A 41 12.73 7.63 19.30
CA VAL A 41 12.02 8.85 18.88
C VAL A 41 11.27 8.68 17.54
N TYR A 42 11.80 7.86 16.63
CA TYR A 42 11.18 7.67 15.31
C TYR A 42 9.80 7.01 15.39
N TYR A 43 9.57 6.12 16.35
CA TYR A 43 8.31 5.39 16.45
C TYR A 43 7.09 6.30 16.72
N PRO A 44 7.07 7.13 17.79
CA PRO A 44 5.96 8.07 18.01
C PRO A 44 5.84 9.12 16.89
N MET A 45 6.94 9.51 16.22
CA MET A 45 6.88 10.36 15.03
C MET A 45 6.17 9.66 13.87
N GLY A 46 6.45 8.38 13.62
CA GLY A 46 5.75 7.58 12.62
C GLY A 46 4.26 7.45 12.92
N VAL A 47 3.89 7.27 14.20
CA VAL A 47 2.48 7.24 14.64
C VAL A 47 1.79 8.59 14.40
N ALA A 48 2.48 9.71 14.61
CA ALA A 48 1.93 11.03 14.30
C ALA A 48 1.72 11.19 12.78
N LEU A 49 2.69 10.78 11.96
CA LEU A 49 2.57 10.82 10.50
C LEU A 49 1.43 9.93 9.99
N SER A 50 1.28 8.72 10.52
CA SER A 50 0.21 7.81 10.08
C SER A 50 -1.18 8.38 10.34
N LYS A 51 -1.36 9.10 11.46
CA LYS A 51 -2.61 9.82 11.75
C LYS A 51 -2.86 10.94 10.74
N ILE A 52 -1.86 11.76 10.47
CA ILE A 52 -1.97 12.85 9.48
C ILE A 52 -2.32 12.27 8.09
N PHE A 53 -1.65 11.20 7.67
CA PHE A 53 -1.91 10.58 6.37
C PHE A 53 -3.32 10.00 6.30
N THR A 54 -3.76 9.31 7.36
CA THR A 54 -5.14 8.81 7.46
C THR A 54 -6.18 9.94 7.35
N GLU A 55 -5.92 11.10 7.96
CA GLU A 55 -6.84 12.24 7.97
C GLU A 55 -6.82 13.09 6.69
N LYS A 56 -5.67 13.18 6.02
CA LYS A 56 -5.43 14.14 4.93
C LYS A 56 -5.27 13.51 3.56
N LEU A 57 -4.90 12.23 3.48
CA LEU A 57 -4.64 11.53 2.23
C LEU A 57 -5.69 10.44 2.00
N SER A 58 -6.76 10.80 1.29
CA SER A 58 -7.80 9.84 0.88
C SER A 58 -7.21 8.77 -0.03
N GLY A 59 -7.63 7.51 0.16
CA GLY A 59 -7.15 6.40 -0.66
C GLY A 59 -5.79 5.87 -0.23
N THR A 60 -5.34 6.14 1.00
CA THR A 60 -4.10 5.59 1.55
C THR A 60 -4.35 4.74 2.79
N ARG A 61 -3.49 3.75 3.01
CA ARG A 61 -3.45 2.90 4.21
C ARG A 61 -2.06 2.99 4.85
N PRO A 62 -1.80 4.03 5.65
CA PRO A 62 -0.53 4.16 6.33
C PRO A 62 -0.38 3.11 7.45
N SER A 63 0.83 2.57 7.60
CA SER A 63 1.21 1.68 8.71
C SER A 63 2.55 2.11 9.28
N VAL A 64 2.81 1.78 10.54
CA VAL A 64 4.08 2.11 11.23
C VAL A 64 4.80 0.83 11.57
N GLN A 65 6.06 0.72 11.16
CA GLN A 65 6.88 -0.47 11.38
C GLN A 65 8.10 -0.13 12.23
N ALA A 66 8.26 -0.86 13.34
CA ALA A 66 9.48 -0.81 14.13
C ALA A 66 10.60 -1.59 13.43
N THR A 67 11.81 -1.05 13.48
CA THR A 67 13.01 -1.58 12.82
C THR A 67 14.24 -1.35 13.71
N LYS A 68 15.42 -1.72 13.21
CA LYS A 68 16.75 -1.39 13.75
C LYS A 68 17.24 0.01 13.35
N ALA A 69 16.33 0.88 12.89
CA ALA A 69 16.57 2.27 12.49
C ALA A 69 17.32 2.44 11.15
N SER A 70 18.16 3.48 11.05
CA SER A 70 18.58 4.12 9.80
C SER A 70 19.07 3.17 8.71
N VAL A 71 20.01 2.27 9.03
CA VAL A 71 20.61 1.34 8.05
C VAL A 71 19.58 0.37 7.50
N GLU A 72 18.84 -0.31 8.39
CA GLU A 72 17.79 -1.24 7.98
C GLU A 72 16.69 -0.52 7.19
N ASN A 73 16.32 0.70 7.60
CA ASN A 73 15.31 1.47 6.89
C ASN A 73 15.70 1.81 5.45
N LEU A 74 16.95 2.24 5.24
CA LEU A 74 17.45 2.55 3.89
C LEU A 74 17.43 1.31 3.00
N ASN A 75 17.88 0.16 3.54
CA ASN A 75 17.87 -1.11 2.82
C ASN A 75 16.45 -1.59 2.49
N LEU A 76 15.50 -1.41 3.41
CA LEU A 76 14.09 -1.75 3.18
C LEU A 76 13.45 -0.86 2.11
N VAL A 77 13.71 0.45 2.12
CA VAL A 77 13.22 1.35 1.06
C VAL A 77 13.85 1.00 -0.28
N GLN A 78 15.16 0.74 -0.33
CA GLN A 78 15.84 0.31 -1.56
C GLN A 78 15.26 -1.00 -2.11
N ALA A 79 14.85 -1.92 -1.23
CA ALA A 79 14.20 -3.17 -1.60
C ALA A 79 12.70 -3.04 -1.92
N GLY A 80 12.13 -1.83 -1.90
CA GLY A 80 10.69 -1.60 -2.12
C GLY A 80 9.80 -2.18 -1.02
N LYS A 81 10.33 -2.34 0.20
CA LYS A 81 9.63 -2.88 1.38
C LYS A 81 9.21 -1.78 2.37
N GLY A 82 9.15 -0.54 1.89
CA GLY A 82 8.57 0.58 2.62
C GLY A 82 8.56 1.84 1.76
N GLU A 83 7.52 2.64 1.93
CA GLU A 83 7.29 3.85 1.14
C GLU A 83 7.91 5.10 1.79
N LEU A 84 8.11 5.07 3.11
CA LEU A 84 8.72 6.17 3.86
C LEU A 84 9.60 5.62 4.99
N ALA A 85 10.72 6.29 5.24
CA ALA A 85 11.69 5.88 6.27
C ALA A 85 12.26 7.07 7.05
N PHE A 86 12.47 6.87 8.34
CA PHE A 86 13.34 7.74 9.15
C PHE A 86 14.80 7.30 9.02
N THR A 87 15.72 8.26 9.06
CA THR A 87 17.16 7.99 9.02
C THR A 87 17.94 9.15 9.64
N LEU A 88 19.18 8.89 10.04
CA LEU A 88 20.14 9.93 10.35
C LEU A 88 20.80 10.43 9.06
N GLY A 89 21.21 11.69 9.05
CA GLY A 89 21.77 12.33 7.85
C GLY A 89 23.09 11.71 7.38
N ASP A 90 23.91 11.22 8.32
CA ASP A 90 25.16 10.51 8.03
C ASP A 90 24.91 9.15 7.37
N SER A 91 23.99 8.33 7.90
CA SER A 91 23.59 7.06 7.29
C SER A 91 23.01 7.27 5.89
N LEU A 92 22.14 8.28 5.71
CA LEU A 92 21.61 8.60 4.39
C LEU A 92 22.71 9.03 3.42
N ALA A 93 23.64 9.87 3.86
CA ALA A 93 24.75 10.34 3.03
C ALA A 93 25.69 9.20 2.63
N ALA A 94 25.93 8.23 3.52
CA ALA A 94 26.70 7.03 3.23
C ALA A 94 25.99 6.12 2.21
N GLY A 95 24.71 5.81 2.44
CA GLY A 95 23.90 5.01 1.52
C GLY A 95 23.78 5.63 0.13
N TRP A 96 23.65 6.96 0.04
CA TRP A 96 23.64 7.68 -1.23
C TRP A 96 24.96 7.54 -2.01
N LYS A 97 26.10 7.46 -1.32
CA LYS A 97 27.42 7.25 -1.93
C LYS A 97 27.70 5.79 -2.28
N GLY A 98 26.86 4.86 -1.84
CA GLY A 98 27.07 3.42 -2.01
C GLY A 98 28.11 2.83 -1.08
N ASP A 99 28.26 3.39 0.13
CA ASP A 99 29.21 2.89 1.13
C ASP A 99 28.64 1.69 1.91
N GLU A 100 28.93 0.49 1.42
CA GLU A 100 28.44 -0.79 1.97
C GLU A 100 28.90 -1.07 3.42
N GLU A 101 29.89 -0.34 3.95
CA GLU A 101 30.33 -0.54 5.33
C GLU A 101 29.36 0.10 6.35
N VAL A 102 28.51 1.02 5.88
CA VAL A 102 27.60 1.85 6.70
C VAL A 102 26.13 1.70 6.28
N THR A 103 25.84 0.93 5.22
CA THR A 103 24.49 0.56 4.76
C THR A 103 24.37 -0.95 4.58
#